data_AF-A0A1H6F0E2-F1
#
_entry.id   AF-A0A1H6F0E2-F1
#
_cell.length_a   1.000
_cell.length_b   1.000
_cell.length_c   1.000
_cell.angle_alpha   90.00
_cell.angle_beta   90.00
_cell.angle_gamma   90.00
#
_symmetry.space_group_name_H-M   'P 1'
#
loop_
_entity.id
_entity.type
_entity.pdbx_description
1 polymer ?
#
loop_
_entity_poly.entity_id
_entity_poly.type
_entity_poly.pdbx_seq_one_letter_code
_entity_poly.pdbx_strand_id
1 'polypeptide(L)' 'MAFGYVVHQCLGQTLARAELEIALPTLLRRLPNLRLAVPREEIRFRHDMSIYGVHELPVTWE' A
#
# COMPACT_ATOMS: atom_id res chain seq x y z
N MET A 1 10.23 -0.04 13.51
CA MET A 1 9.25 0.99 13.93
C MET A 1 8.79 1.74 12.69
N ALA A 2 7.52 1.62 12.26
CA ALA A 2 7.07 2.14 10.96
C ALA A 2 6.78 3.66 10.93
N PHE A 3 6.41 4.25 12.08
CA PHE A 3 6.04 5.67 12.20
C PHE A 3 7.00 6.46 13.10
N GLY A 4 8.24 6.01 13.23
CA GLY A 4 9.21 6.62 14.16
C GLY A 4 8.81 6.47 15.63
N TYR A 5 9.51 7.20 16.50
CA TYR A 5 9.31 7.18 17.95
C TYR A 5 9.79 8.50 18.58
N VAL A 6 9.23 8.85 19.75
CA VAL A 6 9.54 10.07 20.54
C VAL A 6 9.30 11.37 19.76
N VAL A 7 10.20 12.36 19.85
CA VAL A 7 9.99 13.75 19.38
C VAL A 7 9.78 13.89 17.86
N HIS A 8 10.14 12.87 17.09
CA HIS A 8 9.92 12.80 15.64
C HIS A 8 9.00 11.65 15.23
N GLN A 9 8.13 11.20 16.15
CA GLN A 9 7.06 10.29 15.79
C GLN A 9 6.16 10.94 14.73
N CYS A 10 5.72 10.15 13.75
CA CYS A 10 4.86 10.62 12.68
C CYS A 10 3.57 11.19 13.24
N LEU A 11 3.39 12.50 13.08
CA LEU A 11 2.17 13.22 13.45
C LEU A 11 0.94 12.66 12.73
N GLY A 12 1.12 12.19 11.49
CA GLY A 12 0.08 11.63 10.64
C GLY A 12 -0.27 10.16 10.90
N GLN A 13 0.33 9.47 11.88
CA GLN A 13 0.13 8.03 12.06
C GLN A 13 -1.34 7.63 12.25
N THR A 14 -2.14 8.47 12.92
CA THR A 14 -3.56 8.19 13.15
C THR A 14 -4.36 8.30 11.86
N LEU A 15 -4.06 9.32 11.04
CA LEU A 15 -4.67 9.48 9.73
C LEU A 15 -4.29 8.32 8.80
N ALA A 16 -3.00 7.99 8.71
CA ALA A 16 -2.52 6.89 7.87
C ALA A 16 -3.17 5.55 8.25
N ARG A 17 -3.40 5.31 9.55
CA ARG A 17 -4.13 4.14 10.03
C ARG A 17 -5.59 4.16 9.60
N ALA A 18 -6.29 5.28 9.82
CA ALA A 18 -7.69 5.42 9.41
C ALA A 18 -7.86 5.23 7.89
N GLU A 19 -6.95 5.80 7.09
CA GLU A 19 -6.92 5.61 5.65
C GLU A 19 -6.77 4.13 5.27
N LEU A 20 -5.82 3.41 5.87
CA LEU A 20 -5.61 1.98 5.60
C LEU A 20 -6.80 1.12 6.08
N GLU A 21 -7.37 1.42 7.25
CA GLU A 21 -8.53 0.75 7.82
C GLU A 21 -9.80 0.93 6.98
N ILE A 22 -9.93 2.04 6.27
CA ILE A 22 -11.09 2.31 5.40
C ILE A 22 -10.81 1.82 3.98
N ALA A 23 -9.67 2.20 3.39
CA ALA A 23 -9.38 2.01 1.98
C ALA A 23 -9.17 0.53 1.64
N LEU A 24 -8.36 -0.22 2.40
CA LEU A 24 -8.05 -1.61 2.06
C LEU A 24 -9.28 -2.52 2.14
N PRO A 25 -10.09 -2.52 3.24
CA PRO A 25 -11.28 -3.35 3.29
C PRO A 25 -12.34 -2.90 2.28
N THR A 26 -12.48 -1.59 2.02
CA THR A 26 -13.43 -1.09 1.03
C THR A 26 -13.05 -1.53 -0.38
N LEU A 27 -11.76 -1.45 -0.74
CA LEU A 27 -11.25 -1.89 -2.03
C LEU A 27 -11.55 -3.38 -2.24
N LEU A 28 -11.18 -4.24 -1.28
CA LEU A 28 -11.36 -5.68 -1.36
C LEU A 28 -12.85 -6.09 -1.35
N ARG A 29 -13.71 -5.35 -0.63
CA ARG A 29 -15.15 -5.56 -0.64
C ARG A 29 -15.80 -5.17 -1.97
N ARG A 30 -15.36 -4.08 -2.60
CA ARG A 30 -15.94 -3.57 -3.85
C ARG A 30 -15.41 -4.27 -5.09
N LEU A 31 -14.19 -4.80 -5.04
CA LEU A 31 -13.53 -5.53 -6.13
C LEU A 31 -13.13 -6.94 -5.63
N PRO A 32 -14.10 -7.86 -5.46
CA PRO A 32 -13.85 -9.16 -4.82
C PRO A 32 -12.91 -10.08 -5.61
N ASN A 33 -12.82 -9.90 -6.93
CA ASN A 33 -11.94 -10.68 -7.82
C ASN A 33 -10.61 -9.97 -8.13
N LEU A 34 -10.26 -8.92 -7.37
CA LEU A 34 -9.04 -8.15 -7.57
C LEU A 34 -7.81 -9.05 -7.50
N ARG A 35 -7.04 -9.09 -8.59
CA ARG A 35 -5.81 -9.86 -8.72
C ARG A 35 -4.77 -9.07 -9.51
N LEU A 36 -3.51 -9.51 -9.42
CA LEU A 36 -2.45 -8.98 -10.27
C LEU A 36 -2.76 -9.29 -11.74
N ALA A 37 -2.59 -8.29 -12.61
CA ALA A 37 -2.73 -8.46 -14.05
C ALA A 37 -1.48 -9.07 -14.70
N VAL A 38 -0.38 -9.18 -13.93
CA VAL A 38 0.93 -9.70 -14.35
C VAL A 38 1.47 -10.67 -13.30
N PRO A 39 2.40 -11.58 -13.66
CA PRO A 39 3.18 -12.35 -12.70
C PRO A 39 3.88 -11.45 -11.66
N ARG A 40 4.07 -11.97 -10.44
CA ARG A 40 4.66 -11.20 -9.31
C ARG A 40 6.07 -10.71 -9.62
N GLU A 41 6.82 -11.50 -10.39
CA GLU A 41 8.21 -11.26 -10.75
C GLU A 41 8.38 -10.03 -11.65
N GLU A 42 7.31 -9.63 -12.35
CA GLU A 42 7.28 -8.45 -13.20
C GLU A 42 6.99 -7.15 -12.42
N ILE A 43 6.63 -7.24 -11.12
CA ILE A 43 6.38 -6.07 -10.30
C ILE A 43 7.68 -5.31 -10.06
N ARG A 44 7.71 -4.04 -10.50
CA ARG A 44 8.83 -3.14 -10.30
C ARG A 44 8.78 -2.52 -8.92
N PHE A 45 9.58 -3.03 -7.99
CA PHE A 45 9.73 -2.47 -6.64
C PHE A 45 10.66 -1.25 -6.62
N ARG A 46 10.37 -0.30 -5.72
CA ARG A 46 11.13 0.94 -5.51
C ARG A 46 12.37 0.70 -4.65
N HIS A 47 13.33 -0.07 -5.17
CA HIS A 47 14.61 -0.31 -4.49
C HIS A 47 15.55 0.91 -4.53
N ASP A 48 15.25 1.88 -5.38
CA ASP A 48 15.98 3.11 -5.64
C ASP A 48 15.44 4.32 -4.86
N MET A 49 14.48 4.12 -3.94
CA MET A 49 13.81 5.20 -3.21
C MET A 49 13.89 5.01 -1.69
N SER A 50 13.91 6.12 -0.95
CA SER A 50 13.92 6.13 0.52
C SER A 50 12.66 5.53 1.16
N ILE A 51 11.54 5.53 0.43
CA ILE A 51 10.28 4.92 0.86
C ILE A 51 10.02 3.71 -0.03
N TYR A 52 10.04 2.53 0.60
CA TYR A 52 9.79 1.27 -0.09
C TYR A 52 8.34 1.19 -0.60
N GLY A 53 8.18 0.58 -1.76
CA GLY A 53 6.89 0.42 -2.42
C GLY A 53 7.06 -0.16 -3.81
N VAL A 54 6.06 0.06 -4.67
CA VAL A 54 6.07 -0.36 -6.08
C VAL A 54 5.97 0.85 -6.98
N HIS A 55 6.69 0.83 -8.10
CA HIS A 55 6.57 1.84 -9.15
C HIS A 55 5.19 1.75 -9.79
N GLU A 56 4.74 0.53 -10.06
CA GLU A 56 3.44 0.21 -10.61
C GLU A 56 2.90 -1.10 -10.03
N LEU A 57 1.58 -1.22 -9.95
CA LEU A 57 0.89 -2.45 -9.54
C LEU A 57 -0.27 -2.74 -10.50
N PRO A 58 0.00 -3.40 -11.65
CA PRO A 58 -1.05 -3.74 -12.60
C PRO A 58 -2.04 -4.72 -11.99
N VAL A 59 -3.33 -4.39 -12.05
CA VAL A 59 -4.42 -5.21 -11.48
C VAL A 59 -5.58 -5.36 -12.44
N THR A 60 -6.33 -6.45 -12.28
CA THR A 60 -7.62 -6.72 -12.96
C THR A 60 -8.62 -7.28 -11.96
N TRP A 61 -9.91 -7.15 -12.24
CA TRP A 61 -10.98 -7.49 -11.29
C TRP A 61 -12.24 -8.07 -11.96
N GLU A 62 -12.15 -8.52 -13.22
CA GLU A 62 -13.21 -9.32 -13.86
C GLU A 62 -13.37 -10.67 -13.16
#